data_AF-A0A2K1KPU3-F1
#
_entry.id   AF-A0A2K1KPU3-F1
#
_cell.length_a   1.000
_cell.length_b   1.000
_cell.length_c   1.000
_cell.angle_alpha   90.00
_cell.angle_beta   90.00
_cell.angle_gamma   90.00
#
_symmetry.space_group_name_H-M   'P 1'
#
loop_
_entity.id
_entity.type
_entity.pdbx_description
1 polymer ?
#
loop_
_entity_poly.entity_id
_entity_poly.type
_entity_poly.pdbx_seq_one_letter_code
_entity_poly.pdbx_strand_id
1 'polypeptide(L)'
;MKSGVQIQKCRYLETSGCTGLCVNSCKMPTQYFFTKELGMPLTMEPNFEDMSCLMIFGQTPPAFEDDLVFKQKCCTTYCPTSSQASEVCPKLR
;
A
#
# COMPACT_ATOMS: atom_id res chain seq x y z
N MET A 1 13.62 -3.86 17.79
CA MET A 1 14.44 -3.66 16.57
C MET A 1 13.49 -3.57 15.39
N LYS A 2 13.61 -2.56 14.53
CA LYS A 2 12.84 -2.47 13.28
C LYS A 2 13.76 -2.87 12.13
N SER A 3 13.34 -3.80 11.29
CA SER A 3 14.09 -4.24 10.10
C SER A 3 13.26 -3.92 8.86
N GLY A 4 13.85 -3.22 7.91
CA GLY A 4 13.17 -2.77 6.69
C GLY A 4 13.66 -3.53 5.46
N VAL A 5 12.74 -4.02 4.64
CA VAL A 5 13.04 -4.55 3.30
C VAL A 5 12.47 -3.59 2.27
N GLN A 6 13.36 -2.93 1.52
CA GLN A 6 12.98 -2.03 0.43
C GLN A 6 12.79 -2.84 -0.85
N ILE A 7 11.56 -2.88 -1.35
CA ILE A 7 11.23 -3.41 -2.67
C ILE A 7 11.42 -2.29 -3.68
N GLN A 8 12.47 -2.38 -4.49
CA GLN A 8 12.81 -1.36 -5.50
C GLN A 8 11.82 -1.36 -6.69
N LYS A 9 11.26 -2.52 -7.03
CA LYS A 9 10.29 -2.69 -8.12
C LYS A 9 9.09 -3.48 -7.62
N CYS A 10 8.01 -2.79 -7.26
CA CYS A 10 6.82 -3.43 -6.72
C CYS A 10 5.93 -3.94 -7.86
N ARG A 11 5.79 -5.27 -7.97
CA ARG A 11 4.93 -5.89 -9.00
C ARG A 11 3.53 -5.29 -9.03
N TYR A 12 2.88 -5.12 -7.88
CA TYR A 12 1.50 -4.62 -7.85
C TYR A 12 1.39 -3.17 -8.34
N LEU A 13 2.37 -2.32 -8.00
CA LEU A 13 2.39 -0.93 -8.44
C LEU A 13 2.76 -0.83 -9.93
N GLU A 14 3.84 -1.52 -10.35
CA GLU A 14 4.31 -1.47 -11.75
C GLU A 14 3.30 -2.06 -12.74
N THR A 15 2.66 -3.19 -12.41
CA THR A 15 1.77 -3.85 -13.38
C THR A 15 0.38 -3.26 -13.42
N SER A 16 -0.13 -2.75 -12.29
CA SER A 16 -1.50 -2.23 -12.24
C SER A 16 -1.59 -0.73 -12.37
N GLY A 17 -0.56 -0.01 -11.90
CA GLY A 17 -0.60 1.43 -11.79
C GLY A 17 -1.68 1.96 -10.84
N CYS A 18 -2.41 1.12 -10.10
CA CYS A 18 -3.60 1.52 -9.36
C CYS A 18 -3.39 1.42 -7.84
N THR A 19 -3.58 2.55 -7.15
CA THR A 19 -3.53 2.66 -5.69
C THR A 19 -4.43 1.65 -4.99
N GLY A 20 -5.67 1.48 -5.48
CA GLY A 20 -6.63 0.53 -4.93
C GLY A 20 -6.18 -0.92 -5.00
N LEU A 21 -5.53 -1.34 -6.09
CA LEU A 21 -5.05 -2.72 -6.21
C LEU A 21 -3.84 -2.97 -5.29
N CYS A 22 -2.91 -2.02 -5.22
CA CYS A 22 -1.79 -2.10 -4.28
C CYS A 22 -2.28 -2.29 -2.84
N VAL A 23 -3.25 -1.47 -2.41
CA VAL A 23 -3.73 -1.51 -1.02
C VAL A 23 -4.54 -2.77 -0.75
N ASN A 24 -5.54 -3.07 -1.58
CA ASN A 24 -6.51 -4.13 -1.30
C ASN A 24 -5.99 -5.53 -1.62
N SER A 25 -5.07 -5.68 -2.57
CA SER A 25 -4.56 -6.99 -2.98
C SER A 25 -3.19 -7.33 -2.38
N CYS A 26 -2.38 -6.33 -2.02
CA CYS A 26 -1.04 -6.56 -1.48
C CYS A 26 -0.91 -6.08 -0.03
N LYS A 27 -1.01 -4.77 0.23
CA LYS A 27 -0.74 -4.20 1.57
C LYS A 27 -1.65 -4.79 2.65
N MET A 28 -2.96 -4.69 2.50
CA MET A 28 -3.89 -5.12 3.55
C MET A 28 -3.84 -6.63 3.83
N PRO A 29 -3.90 -7.52 2.81
CA PRO A 29 -3.80 -8.96 3.05
C PRO A 29 -2.45 -9.37 3.66
N THR A 30 -1.34 -8.76 3.22
CA THR A 30 0.00 -9.10 3.72
C THR A 30 0.17 -8.63 5.15
N GLN A 31 -0.19 -7.38 5.47
CA GLN A 31 -0.15 -6.89 6.86
C GLN A 31 -1.04 -7.73 7.78
N TYR A 32 -2.23 -8.12 7.32
CA TYR A 32 -3.12 -9.02 8.07
C TYR A 32 -2.47 -10.37 8.33
N PHE A 33 -1.99 -11.03 7.28
CA PHE A 33 -1.37 -12.35 7.38
C PHE A 33 -0.18 -12.35 8.34
N PHE A 34 0.76 -11.41 8.17
CA PHE A 34 1.91 -11.32 9.06
C PHE A 34 1.51 -11.00 10.50
N THR A 35 0.65 -10.00 10.70
CA THR A 35 0.33 -9.52 12.06
C THR A 35 -0.61 -10.46 12.82
N LYS A 36 -1.58 -11.09 12.14
CA LYS A 36 -2.64 -11.89 12.77
C LYS A 36 -2.40 -13.39 12.68
N GLU A 37 -1.94 -13.88 11.54
CA GLU A 37 -1.74 -15.33 11.33
C GLU A 37 -0.33 -15.77 11.75
N LEU A 38 0.71 -15.02 11.35
CA LEU A 38 2.09 -15.35 11.72
C LEU A 38 2.52 -14.76 13.07
N GLY A 39 1.75 -13.83 13.64
CA GLY A 39 2.06 -13.17 14.92
C GLY A 39 3.27 -12.23 14.86
N MET A 40 3.66 -11.76 13.66
CA MET A 40 4.78 -10.85 13.45
C MET A 40 4.26 -9.50 12.92
N PRO A 41 4.36 -8.41 13.70
CA PRO A 41 3.95 -7.10 13.22
C PRO A 41 4.69 -6.72 11.93
N LEU A 42 3.95 -6.28 10.92
CA LEU A 42 4.50 -5.80 9.66
C LEU A 42 3.70 -4.59 9.18
N THR A 43 4.37 -3.47 8.95
CA THR A 43 3.81 -2.32 8.24
C THR A 43 4.36 -2.27 6.82
N MET A 44 3.50 -1.98 5.84
CA MET A 44 3.90 -1.76 4.45
C MET A 44 3.62 -0.31 4.04
N GLU A 45 4.63 0.33 3.46
CA GLU A 45 4.59 1.71 2.99
C GLU A 45 4.88 1.72 1.48
N PRO A 46 3.85 1.68 0.62
CA PRO A 46 4.03 1.82 -0.82
C PRO A 46 4.38 3.27 -1.19
N ASN A 47 5.28 3.43 -2.16
CA ASN A 47 5.59 4.72 -2.77
C ASN A 47 5.04 4.74 -4.20
N PHE A 48 4.09 5.64 -4.45
CA PHE A 48 3.41 5.76 -5.74
C PHE A 48 4.15 6.65 -6.75
N GLU A 49 5.20 7.35 -6.33
CA GLU A 49 6.02 8.20 -7.20
C GLU A 49 7.06 7.36 -7.95
N ASP A 50 7.77 6.49 -7.23
CA ASP A 50 8.83 5.62 -7.78
C ASP A 50 8.39 4.16 -7.98
N MET A 51 7.14 3.82 -7.65
CA MET A 51 6.58 2.47 -7.72
C MET A 51 7.30 1.43 -6.84
N SER A 52 7.95 1.89 -5.77
CA SER A 52 8.60 1.04 -4.77
C SER A 52 7.68 0.73 -3.58
N CYS A 53 8.09 -0.16 -2.68
CA CYS A 53 7.36 -0.42 -1.43
C CYS A 53 8.32 -0.84 -0.31
N LEU A 54 8.17 -0.24 0.87
CA LEU A 54 8.94 -0.59 2.05
C LEU A 54 8.12 -1.53 2.96
N MET A 55 8.73 -2.64 3.36
CA MET A 55 8.20 -3.57 4.35
C MET A 55 8.95 -3.39 5.68
N ILE A 56 8.28 -2.95 6.73
CA ILE A 56 8.87 -2.69 8.05
C ILE A 56 8.43 -3.77 9.04
N PHE A 57 9.31 -4.73 9.30
CA PHE A 57 9.08 -5.81 10.25
C PHE A 57 9.24 -5.31 11.70
N GLY A 58 8.38 -5.80 12.58
CA GLY A 58 8.29 -5.40 13.99
C GLY A 58 7.53 -4.09 14.21
N GLN A 59 6.96 -3.49 13.17
CA GLN A 59 6.08 -2.33 13.28
C GLN A 59 4.62 -2.77 13.10
N THR A 60 3.77 -2.38 14.04
CA THR A 60 2.32 -2.63 13.93
C THR A 60 1.73 -1.72 12.85
N PRO A 61 0.91 -2.26 11.93
CA PRO A 61 0.15 -1.44 10.99
C PRO A 61 -0.59 -0.32 11.72
N PRO A 62 -0.55 0.92 11.19
CA PRO A 62 -1.41 1.98 11.68
C PRO A 62 -2.90 1.61 11.52
N ALA A 63 -3.76 2.27 12.29
CA ALA A 63 -5.19 2.19 12.08
C ALA A 63 -5.55 2.79 10.70
N PHE A 64 -6.69 2.37 10.15
CA PHE A 64 -7.14 2.81 8.81
C PHE A 64 -7.21 4.34 8.68
N GLU A 65 -7.67 5.03 9.72
CA GLU A 65 -7.81 6.50 9.75
C GLU A 65 -6.47 7.26 9.79
N ASP A 66 -5.44 6.62 10.31
CA ASP A 66 -4.10 7.18 10.46
C ASP A 66 -3.18 6.84 9.29
N ASP A 67 -3.51 5.81 8.51
CA ASP A 67 -2.69 5.36 7.41
C ASP A 67 -2.83 6.29 6.20
N LEU A 68 -1.71 6.98 5.89
CA LEU A 68 -1.62 7.96 4.82
C LEU A 68 -2.00 7.39 3.44
N VAL A 69 -1.88 6.06 3.26
CA VAL A 69 -2.24 5.42 1.99
C VAL A 69 -3.72 5.61 1.66
N PHE A 70 -4.62 5.66 2.66
CA PHE A 70 -6.05 5.84 2.44
C PHE A 70 -6.45 7.29 2.16
N LYS A 71 -5.51 8.23 2.31
CA LYS A 71 -5.67 9.65 1.96
C LYS A 71 -5.10 9.96 0.57
N GLN A 72 -4.51 8.97 -0.12
CA GLN A 72 -3.90 9.15 -1.43
C GLN A 72 -4.93 9.23 -2.57
N LYS A 73 -4.58 10.02 -3.59
CA LYS A 73 -5.32 10.08 -4.86
C LYS A 73 -5.12 8.77 -5.64
N CYS A 74 -6.04 8.49 -6.58
CA CYS A 74 -5.75 7.43 -7.55
C CYS A 74 -4.59 7.88 -8.43
N CYS A 75 -3.69 6.97 -8.77
CA CYS A 75 -2.59 7.27 -9.68
C CYS A 75 -3.11 7.44 -11.12
N THR A 76 -3.18 8.68 -11.60
CA THR A 76 -3.82 9.03 -12.88
C THR A 76 -3.01 8.64 -14.11
N THR A 77 -1.69 8.54 -13.96
CA THR A 77 -0.79 8.25 -15.08
C THR A 77 -0.83 6.78 -15.49
N TYR A 78 -0.99 5.88 -14.52
CA TYR A 78 -0.82 4.44 -14.74
C TYR A 78 -2.09 3.62 -14.51
N CYS A 79 -3.11 4.18 -13.84
CA CYS A 79 -4.35 3.47 -13.59
C CYS A 79 -5.38 3.79 -14.70
N PRO A 80 -5.74 2.84 -15.58
CA PRO A 80 -6.65 3.10 -16.71
C PRO A 80 -8.06 3.49 -16.26
N THR A 81 -8.46 3.04 -15.07
CA THR A 81 -9.78 3.27 -14.48
C THR A 81 -9.81 4.47 -13.54
N SER A 82 -8.72 5.23 -13.42
CA SER A 82 -8.71 6.42 -12.58
C SER A 82 -9.48 7.55 -13.27
N SER A 83 -10.41 8.18 -12.53
CA SER A 83 -11.03 9.43 -12.93
C SER A 83 -10.43 10.57 -12.09
N GLN A 84 -10.13 11.70 -12.74
CA GLN A 84 -9.43 12.85 -12.13
C GLN A 84 -10.25 13.61 -11.05
N ALA A 85 -11.43 13.11 -10.67
CA ALA A 85 -12.44 13.93 -10.00
C ALA A 85 -12.41 13.89 -8.46
N SER A 86 -11.65 13.00 -7.81
CA SER A 86 -11.68 12.88 -6.35
C SER A 86 -10.32 13.11 -5.68
N GLU A 87 -10.34 13.83 -4.57
CA GLU A 87 -9.16 14.08 -3.73
C GLU A 87 -8.59 12.82 -3.07
N VAL A 88 -9.41 11.77 -2.95
CA VAL A 88 -9.05 10.47 -2.40
C VAL A 88 -9.50 9.38 -3.36
N CYS A 89 -8.71 8.33 -3.54
CA CYS A 89 -9.06 7.24 -4.45
C CYS A 89 -10.31 6.49 -3.95
N PRO A 90 -11.42 6.42 -4.71
CA PRO A 90 -12.68 5.87 -4.22
C PRO A 90 -12.63 4.37 -3.89
N LYS A 91 -11.64 3.67 -4.46
CA LYS A 91 -11.41 2.22 -4.27
C LYS A 91 -10.58 1.88 -3.02
N LEU A 92 -10.33 2.86 -2.15
CA LEU A 92 -9.62 2.70 -0.88
C LEU A 92 -10.57 2.68 0.33
N ARG A 93 -11.89 2.66 0.09
CA ARG A 93 -12.93 2.55 1.12
C ARG A 93 -13.45 1.14 1.25
#